data_AF-A0A811G3W4-F1
#
_entry.id   AF-A0A811G3W4-F1
#
_cell.length_a   1.000
_cell.length_b   1.000
_cell.length_c   1.000
_cell.angle_alpha   90.00
_cell.angle_beta   90.00
_cell.angle_gamma   90.00
#
_symmetry.space_group_name_H-M   'P 1'
#
loop_
_entity.id
_entity.type
_entity.pdbx_description
1 polymer ?
#
loop_
_entity_poly.entity_id
_entity_poly.type
_entity_poly.pdbx_seq_one_letter_code
_entity_poly.pdbx_strand_id
1 'polypeptide(L)'
;MTDNDAVSAAFAHMRQEAKKRTGTVPDLNRPLPKASKSLADNDATPAVPKQRGIATGPDGRRRRRSYSVQRAGSILSDEIKKRGWRKEIAGGWVNSHWDDLVGAQIAAHTKVEMFKDKALFITCDSTAWATNLRMMQRIILRSISEQIGPDIIVELKIFGPKAPSWRHGPLHVKGRGPRDTYG
;
A
#
# COMPACT_ATOMS: atom_id res chain seq x y z
N MET A 1 56.26 53.78 27.53
CA MET A 1 54.85 53.54 27.16
C MET A 1 54.84 53.21 25.69
N THR A 2 54.71 51.93 25.36
CA THR A 2 54.97 51.38 24.03
C THR A 2 53.74 51.46 23.15
N ASP A 3 53.88 51.96 21.92
CA ASP A 3 52.82 52.10 20.89
C ASP A 3 52.02 50.82 20.59
N ASN A 4 52.54 49.67 21.03
CA ASN A 4 51.92 48.36 20.85
C ASN A 4 50.57 48.20 21.59
N ASP A 5 50.35 48.93 22.70
CA ASP A 5 49.11 48.84 23.47
C ASP A 5 47.93 49.53 22.76
N ALA A 6 48.17 50.66 22.08
CA ALA A 6 47.11 51.41 21.41
C ALA A 6 46.51 50.62 20.22
N VAL A 7 47.37 49.94 19.46
CA VAL A 7 46.95 49.07 18.34
C VAL A 7 46.14 47.88 18.84
N SER A 8 46.57 47.27 19.95
CA SER A 8 45.87 46.14 20.56
C SER A 8 44.46 46.53 21.07
N ALA A 9 44.33 47.71 21.66
CA ALA A 9 43.06 48.25 22.17
C ALA A 9 42.10 48.59 21.02
N ALA A 10 42.60 49.20 19.94
CA ALA A 10 41.79 49.48 18.75
C ALA A 10 41.25 48.20 18.11
N PHE A 11 42.08 47.16 18.00
CA PHE A 11 41.66 45.85 17.51
C PHE A 11 40.61 45.20 18.44
N ALA A 12 40.77 45.30 19.76
CA ALA A 12 39.79 44.77 20.71
C ALA A 12 38.43 45.44 20.55
N HIS A 13 38.39 46.76 20.39
CA HIS A 13 37.16 47.52 20.16
C HIS A 13 36.45 47.10 18.87
N MET A 14 37.19 47.00 17.75
CA MET A 14 36.65 46.54 16.47
C MET A 14 36.02 45.14 16.56
N ARG A 15 36.59 44.25 17.37
CA ARG A 15 36.04 42.89 17.57
C ARG A 15 34.77 42.88 18.40
N GLN A 16 34.66 43.76 19.39
CA GLN A 16 33.43 43.89 20.17
C GLN A 16 32.28 44.38 19.30
N GLU A 17 32.54 45.34 18.41
CA GLU A 17 31.54 45.78 17.43
C GLU A 17 31.17 44.68 16.44
N ALA A 18 32.15 43.94 15.92
CA ALA A 18 31.90 42.82 15.01
C ALA A 18 31.02 41.76 15.69
N LYS A 19 31.32 41.38 16.95
CA LYS A 19 30.51 40.42 17.72
C LYS A 19 29.07 40.88 17.90
N LYS A 20 28.84 42.19 18.12
CA LYS A 20 27.49 42.76 18.22
C LYS A 20 26.72 42.67 16.89
N ARG A 21 27.40 42.80 15.75
CA ARG A 21 26.77 42.80 14.41
C ARG A 21 26.52 41.40 13.85
N THR A 22 27.47 40.47 13.98
CA THR A 22 27.41 39.14 13.33
C THR A 22 27.26 37.98 14.32
N GLY A 23 27.20 38.26 15.63
CA GLY A 23 26.98 37.28 16.70
C GLY A 23 28.20 36.44 17.08
N THR A 24 29.17 36.24 16.19
CA THR A 24 30.37 35.40 16.43
C THR A 24 31.64 36.06 15.91
N VAL A 25 32.74 35.97 16.68
CA VAL A 25 34.09 36.36 16.27
C VAL A 25 35.05 35.18 16.44
N PRO A 26 36.04 34.99 15.55
CA PRO A 26 37.04 33.92 15.67
C PRO A 26 37.82 34.00 17.00
N ASP A 27 38.36 32.90 17.51
CA ASP A 27 39.25 32.95 18.68
C ASP A 27 40.72 33.04 18.21
N LEU A 28 41.45 34.07 18.66
CA LEU A 28 42.84 34.31 18.25
C LEU A 28 43.85 33.53 19.10
N ASN A 29 43.45 33.12 20.31
CA ASN A 29 44.29 32.28 21.16
C ASN A 29 44.14 30.79 20.81
N ARG A 30 43.24 30.46 19.88
CA ARG A 30 43.09 29.10 19.39
C ARG A 30 44.29 28.77 18.50
N PRO A 31 45.13 27.79 18.87
CA PRO A 31 46.23 27.39 18.02
C PRO A 31 45.66 26.90 16.68
N LEU A 32 46.12 27.50 15.59
CA LEU A 32 45.87 26.99 14.24
C LEU A 32 46.38 25.55 14.19
N PRO A 33 45.65 24.60 13.58
CA PRO A 33 46.14 23.24 13.43
C PRO A 33 47.48 23.29 12.69
N LYS A 34 48.55 22.85 13.34
CA LYS A 34 49.86 22.70 12.70
C LYS A 34 49.66 21.71 11.55
N ALA A 35 49.87 22.16 10.32
CA ALA A 35 49.93 21.26 9.17
C ALA A 35 51.12 20.30 9.39
N SER A 36 50.83 19.11 9.90
CA SER A 36 51.81 18.05 10.08
C SER A 36 52.22 17.55 8.71
N LYS A 37 53.41 17.97 8.26
CA LYS A 37 54.09 17.35 7.13
C LYS A 37 54.73 16.06 7.65
N SER A 38 53.94 15.02 7.87
CA SER A 38 54.43 13.68 8.21
C SER A 38 54.49 12.85 6.92
N LEU A 39 55.72 12.66 6.43
CA LEU A 39 56.08 11.47 5.67
C LEU A 39 56.04 10.26 6.62
N ALA A 40 55.56 9.14 6.10
CA ALA A 40 55.55 7.78 6.66
C ALA A 40 54.34 7.35 7.53
N ASP A 41 53.63 6.38 6.94
CA ASP A 41 53.07 5.14 7.48
C ASP A 41 51.84 5.09 8.43
N ASN A 42 50.81 4.48 7.83
CA ASN A 42 49.74 3.62 8.35
C ASN A 42 48.58 4.17 9.20
N ASP A 43 47.40 3.94 8.61
CA ASP A 43 46.06 3.76 9.15
C ASP A 43 45.26 4.91 9.78
N ALA A 44 44.01 4.99 9.30
CA ALA A 44 42.88 5.79 9.76
C ALA A 44 43.02 7.32 9.63
N THR A 45 42.73 7.83 8.43
CA THR A 45 42.40 9.25 8.23
C THR A 45 41.09 9.59 8.96
N PRO A 46 41.02 10.63 9.81
CA PRO A 46 39.75 11.14 10.29
C PRO A 46 39.05 11.78 9.10
N ALA A 47 38.05 11.08 8.57
CA ALA A 47 37.27 11.56 7.45
C ALA A 47 36.56 12.87 7.86
N VAL A 48 37.08 14.01 7.38
CA VAL A 48 36.33 15.27 7.35
C VAL A 48 34.97 14.94 6.72
N PRO A 49 33.83 15.24 7.38
CA PRO A 49 32.54 14.98 6.79
C PRO A 49 32.44 15.85 5.53
N LYS A 50 32.68 15.23 4.37
CA LYS A 50 32.47 15.88 3.08
C LYS A 50 31.04 16.40 3.11
N GLN A 51 30.88 17.72 3.18
CA GLN A 51 29.58 18.34 2.96
C GLN A 51 29.06 17.77 1.64
N ARG A 52 28.02 16.93 1.70
CA ARG A 52 27.41 16.35 0.52
C ARG A 52 26.95 17.51 -0.35
N GLY A 53 27.70 17.79 -1.42
CA GLY A 53 27.35 18.83 -2.38
C GLY A 53 25.92 18.63 -2.85
N ILE A 54 25.22 19.74 -3.10
CA ILE A 54 23.86 19.71 -3.65
C ILE A 54 23.90 18.85 -4.92
N ALA A 55 22.98 17.90 -5.05
CA ALA A 55 22.97 16.98 -6.19
C ALA A 55 22.87 17.78 -7.50
N THR A 56 23.93 17.68 -8.29
CA THR A 56 24.10 18.40 -9.55
C THR A 56 23.88 17.41 -10.71
N GLY A 57 23.41 17.90 -11.87
CA GLY A 57 23.30 17.09 -13.08
C GLY A 57 24.68 16.77 -13.69
N PRO A 58 24.75 15.89 -14.71
CA PRO A 58 25.99 15.64 -15.47
C PRO A 58 26.63 16.93 -16.03
N ASP A 59 25.81 17.97 -16.25
CA ASP A 59 26.20 19.30 -16.76
C ASP A 59 26.60 20.32 -15.67
N GLY A 60 26.84 19.92 -14.42
CA GLY A 60 27.28 20.88 -13.40
C GLY A 60 26.19 21.86 -12.90
N ARG A 61 24.97 21.80 -13.44
CA ARG A 61 23.82 22.62 -13.01
C ARG A 61 23.04 21.99 -11.85
N ARG A 62 22.55 22.83 -10.93
CA ARG A 62 21.66 22.41 -9.83
C ARG A 62 20.44 21.69 -10.40
N ARG A 63 20.17 20.47 -9.92
CA ARG A 63 18.98 19.72 -10.37
C ARG A 63 17.72 20.52 -10.07
N ARG A 64 16.84 20.67 -11.07
CA ARG A 64 15.51 21.27 -10.87
C ARG A 64 14.75 20.44 -9.84
N ARG A 65 14.05 21.12 -8.94
CA ARG A 65 13.17 20.47 -7.96
C ARG A 65 12.09 19.71 -8.73
N SER A 66 12.10 18.38 -8.68
CA SER A 66 11.05 17.58 -9.29
C SER A 66 9.78 17.73 -8.45
N TYR A 67 8.69 18.15 -9.09
CA TYR A 67 7.36 18.14 -8.48
C TYR A 67 6.77 16.74 -8.71
N SER A 68 6.88 15.85 -7.74
CA SER A 68 6.22 14.55 -7.80
C SER A 68 4.81 14.68 -7.28
N VAL A 69 3.83 14.71 -8.17
CA VAL A 69 2.42 14.55 -7.79
C VAL A 69 2.20 13.08 -7.47
N GLN A 70 1.50 12.79 -6.37
CA GLN A 70 1.08 11.43 -6.09
C GLN A 70 0.17 10.93 -7.22
N ARG A 71 0.29 9.65 -7.58
CA ARG A 71 -0.55 9.07 -8.62
C ARG A 71 -2.00 9.12 -8.15
N ALA A 72 -2.92 9.49 -9.04
CA ALA A 72 -4.35 9.51 -8.71
C ALA A 72 -4.82 8.15 -8.13
N GLY A 73 -4.30 7.05 -8.67
CA GLY A 73 -4.56 5.70 -8.16
C GLY A 73 -4.13 5.47 -6.72
N SER A 74 -2.98 5.99 -6.27
CA SER A 74 -2.55 5.82 -4.87
C SER A 74 -3.45 6.58 -3.90
N ILE A 75 -3.86 7.80 -4.27
CA ILE A 75 -4.77 8.62 -3.46
C ILE A 75 -6.14 7.93 -3.37
N LEU A 76 -6.65 7.45 -4.51
CA LEU A 76 -7.94 6.76 -4.57
C LEU A 76 -7.91 5.46 -3.77
N SER A 77 -6.86 4.64 -3.90
CA SER A 77 -6.69 3.41 -3.11
C SER A 77 -6.66 3.70 -1.61
N ASP A 78 -6.00 4.77 -1.18
CA ASP A 78 -5.96 5.17 0.22
C ASP A 78 -7.34 5.63 0.70
N GLU A 79 -8.09 6.35 -0.12
CA GLU A 79 -9.43 6.81 0.22
C GLU A 79 -10.44 5.64 0.29
N ILE A 80 -10.35 4.69 -0.64
CA ILE A 80 -11.14 3.44 -0.62
C ILE A 80 -10.87 2.66 0.66
N LYS A 81 -9.60 2.57 1.09
CA LYS A 81 -9.23 1.92 2.35
C LYS A 81 -9.78 2.65 3.56
N LYS A 82 -9.61 3.99 3.63
CA LYS A 82 -10.10 4.82 4.73
C LYS A 82 -11.61 4.72 4.91
N ARG A 83 -12.37 4.62 3.82
CA ARG A 83 -13.84 4.56 3.83
C ARG A 83 -14.41 3.14 3.93
N GLY A 84 -13.56 2.11 3.91
CA GLY A 84 -14.01 0.70 4.00
C GLY A 84 -14.74 0.18 2.76
N TRP A 85 -14.78 0.94 1.66
CA TRP A 85 -15.47 0.59 0.40
C TRP A 85 -14.87 -0.61 -0.32
N ARG A 86 -13.71 -1.09 0.14
CA ARG A 86 -13.04 -2.28 -0.40
C ARG A 86 -13.98 -3.50 -0.46
N LYS A 87 -14.92 -3.62 0.48
CA LYS A 87 -15.91 -4.72 0.52
C LYS A 87 -16.97 -4.59 -0.57
N GLU A 88 -17.54 -3.41 -0.74
CA GLU A 88 -18.61 -3.16 -1.73
C GLU A 88 -18.05 -3.24 -3.16
N ILE A 89 -16.87 -2.66 -3.37
CA ILE A 89 -16.17 -2.71 -4.67
C ILE A 89 -15.79 -4.14 -5.03
N ALA A 90 -15.38 -4.96 -4.05
CA ALA A 90 -15.05 -6.37 -4.30
C ALA A 90 -16.25 -7.16 -4.80
N GLY A 91 -17.42 -6.99 -4.19
CA GLY A 91 -18.66 -7.64 -4.64
C GLY A 91 -19.02 -7.24 -6.07
N GLY A 92 -18.91 -5.95 -6.40
CA GLY A 92 -19.13 -5.45 -7.75
C GLY A 92 -18.13 -6.03 -8.76
N TRP A 93 -16.84 -6.05 -8.42
CA TRP A 93 -15.81 -6.61 -9.29
C TRP A 93 -16.03 -8.10 -9.58
N VAL A 94 -16.35 -8.90 -8.56
CA VAL A 94 -16.64 -10.34 -8.73
C VAL A 94 -17.85 -10.55 -9.62
N ASN A 95 -18.91 -9.75 -9.45
CA ASN A 95 -20.08 -9.84 -10.29
C ASN A 95 -19.75 -9.53 -11.76
N SER A 96 -18.90 -8.54 -12.02
CA SER A 96 -18.49 -8.17 -13.38
C SER A 96 -17.54 -9.18 -14.04
N HIS A 97 -16.72 -9.89 -13.27
CA HIS A 97 -15.72 -10.85 -13.77
C HIS A 97 -16.09 -12.30 -13.44
N TRP A 98 -17.36 -12.57 -13.16
CA TRP A 98 -17.80 -13.92 -12.77
C TRP A 98 -17.48 -14.93 -13.87
N ASP A 99 -17.79 -14.58 -15.12
CA ASP A 99 -17.53 -15.39 -16.31
C ASP A 99 -16.05 -15.76 -16.47
N ASP A 100 -15.14 -14.83 -16.14
CA ASP A 100 -13.69 -15.07 -16.20
C ASP A 100 -13.21 -15.98 -15.06
N LEU A 101 -13.85 -15.91 -13.89
CA LEU A 101 -13.49 -16.68 -12.70
C LEU A 101 -13.93 -18.14 -12.79
N VAL A 102 -15.15 -18.39 -13.29
CA VAL A 102 -15.73 -19.75 -13.34
C VAL A 102 -15.80 -20.34 -14.75
N GLY A 103 -15.66 -19.52 -15.78
CA GLY A 103 -15.84 -19.90 -17.17
C GLY A 103 -17.29 -19.74 -17.65
N ALA A 104 -17.44 -19.49 -18.96
CA ALA A 104 -18.72 -19.17 -19.59
C ALA A 104 -19.83 -20.20 -19.34
N GLN A 105 -19.51 -21.50 -19.34
CA GLN A 105 -20.51 -22.55 -19.14
C GLN A 105 -21.09 -22.54 -17.73
N ILE A 106 -20.24 -22.38 -16.71
CA ILE A 106 -20.69 -22.34 -15.31
C ILE A 106 -21.40 -21.02 -15.04
N ALA A 107 -20.89 -19.90 -15.57
CA ALA A 107 -21.52 -18.61 -15.41
C ALA A 107 -22.92 -18.53 -16.03
N ALA A 108 -23.16 -19.20 -17.17
CA ALA A 108 -24.49 -19.25 -17.79
C ALA A 108 -25.57 -19.85 -16.87
N HIS A 109 -25.18 -20.76 -15.97
CA HIS A 109 -26.06 -21.52 -15.09
C HIS A 109 -26.02 -21.03 -13.63
N THR A 110 -25.25 -19.99 -13.33
CA THR A 110 -25.03 -19.50 -11.96
C THR A 110 -25.12 -17.99 -11.88
N LYS A 111 -25.68 -17.49 -10.77
CA LYS A 111 -25.86 -16.05 -10.55
C LYS A 111 -25.40 -15.66 -9.16
N VAL A 112 -24.61 -14.61 -9.10
CA VAL A 112 -24.20 -13.98 -7.83
C VAL A 112 -25.35 -13.10 -7.36
N GLU A 113 -25.98 -13.45 -6.24
CA GLU A 113 -27.11 -12.70 -5.68
C GLU A 113 -26.62 -11.54 -4.81
N MET A 114 -25.70 -11.84 -3.90
CA MET A 114 -25.24 -10.87 -2.92
C MET A 114 -23.91 -11.26 -2.28
N PHE A 115 -23.26 -10.25 -1.71
CA PHE A 115 -22.06 -10.41 -0.89
C PHE A 115 -22.36 -9.91 0.53
N LYS A 116 -22.17 -10.78 1.53
CA LYS A 116 -22.42 -10.45 2.94
C LYS A 116 -21.53 -11.27 3.87
N ASP A 117 -21.02 -10.66 4.93
CA ASP A 117 -20.23 -11.34 5.97
C ASP A 117 -19.01 -12.12 5.42
N LYS A 118 -18.34 -11.56 4.39
CA LYS A 118 -17.25 -12.22 3.65
C LYS A 118 -17.67 -13.50 2.90
N ALA A 119 -18.97 -13.74 2.77
CA ALA A 119 -19.53 -14.84 2.00
C ALA A 119 -20.19 -14.31 0.72
N LEU A 120 -19.95 -15.00 -0.40
CA LEU A 120 -20.62 -14.74 -1.66
C LEU A 120 -21.79 -15.72 -1.83
N PHE A 121 -22.99 -15.21 -2.04
CA PHE A 121 -24.22 -15.98 -2.18
C PHE A 121 -24.50 -16.18 -3.66
N ILE A 122 -24.59 -17.45 -4.08
CA ILE A 122 -24.74 -17.84 -5.48
C ILE A 122 -25.95 -18.75 -5.61
N THR A 123 -26.81 -18.44 -6.59
CA THR A 123 -27.92 -19.31 -6.99
C THR A 123 -27.54 -20.06 -8.27
N CYS A 124 -27.87 -21.34 -8.32
CA CYS A 124 -27.72 -22.21 -9.49
C CYS A 124 -29.10 -22.66 -9.98
N ASP A 125 -29.22 -22.90 -11.29
CA ASP A 125 -30.45 -23.40 -11.92
C ASP A 125 -30.63 -24.92 -11.79
N SER A 126 -29.53 -25.69 -11.72
CA SER A 126 -29.52 -27.15 -11.53
C SER A 126 -28.70 -27.57 -10.30
N THR A 127 -29.12 -28.69 -9.71
CA THR A 127 -28.42 -29.40 -8.64
C THR A 127 -27.05 -29.94 -9.11
N ALA A 128 -26.94 -30.39 -10.37
CA ALA A 128 -25.68 -30.82 -10.96
C ALA A 128 -24.68 -29.66 -11.05
N TRP A 129 -25.11 -28.50 -11.56
CA TRP A 129 -24.27 -27.29 -11.65
C TRP A 129 -23.83 -26.78 -10.28
N ALA A 130 -24.73 -26.77 -9.30
CA ALA A 130 -24.39 -26.42 -7.92
C ALA A 130 -23.30 -27.34 -7.33
N THR A 131 -23.35 -28.63 -7.66
CA THR A 131 -22.36 -29.61 -7.21
C THR A 131 -21.01 -29.37 -7.87
N ASN A 132 -20.99 -29.10 -9.18
CA ASN A 132 -19.78 -28.74 -9.91
C ASN A 132 -19.10 -27.50 -9.28
N LEU A 133 -19.89 -26.45 -9.01
CA LEU A 133 -19.35 -25.23 -8.42
C LEU A 133 -18.81 -25.45 -7.00
N ARG A 134 -19.45 -26.31 -6.19
CA ARG A 134 -18.93 -26.72 -4.87
C ARG A 134 -17.59 -27.43 -4.97
N MET A 135 -17.38 -28.28 -5.97
CA MET A 135 -16.08 -28.95 -6.17
C MET A 135 -14.97 -27.94 -6.52
N MET A 136 -15.31 -26.91 -7.30
CA MET A 136 -14.38 -25.85 -7.72
C MET A 136 -14.22 -24.72 -6.69
N GLN A 137 -14.97 -24.74 -5.59
CA GLN A 137 -15.03 -23.67 -4.58
C GLN A 137 -13.65 -23.16 -4.13
N ARG A 138 -12.72 -24.08 -3.87
CA ARG A 138 -11.36 -23.74 -3.41
C ARG A 138 -10.56 -22.98 -4.46
N ILE A 139 -10.70 -23.37 -5.73
CA ILE A 139 -10.00 -22.74 -6.86
C ILE A 139 -10.54 -21.33 -7.07
N ILE A 140 -11.86 -21.16 -7.03
CA ILE A 140 -12.54 -19.87 -7.19
C ILE A 140 -12.12 -18.91 -6.07
N LEU A 141 -12.21 -19.34 -4.80
CA LEU A 141 -11.79 -18.51 -3.66
C LEU A 141 -10.33 -18.08 -3.77
N ARG A 142 -9.45 -18.98 -4.22
CA ARG A 142 -8.05 -18.66 -4.44
C ARG A 142 -7.88 -17.59 -5.51
N SER A 143 -8.50 -17.76 -6.68
CA SER A 143 -8.42 -16.78 -7.78
C SER A 143 -8.95 -15.40 -7.36
N ILE A 144 -10.07 -15.35 -6.64
CA ILE A 144 -10.62 -14.12 -6.09
C ILE A 144 -9.63 -13.46 -5.10
N SER A 145 -9.02 -14.25 -4.21
CA SER A 145 -8.07 -13.73 -3.23
C SER A 145 -6.80 -13.17 -3.87
N GLU A 146 -6.36 -13.73 -5.01
CA GLU A 146 -5.20 -13.25 -5.75
C GLU A 146 -5.47 -11.89 -6.42
N GLN A 147 -6.69 -11.63 -6.88
CA GLN A 147 -7.05 -10.38 -7.58
C GLN A 147 -7.46 -9.23 -6.64
N ILE A 148 -8.29 -9.52 -5.64
CA ILE A 148 -8.87 -8.47 -4.77
C ILE A 148 -8.10 -8.36 -3.43
N GLY A 149 -7.37 -9.41 -3.08
CA GLY A 149 -6.60 -9.54 -1.85
C GLY A 149 -7.22 -10.47 -0.81
N PRO A 150 -6.44 -10.84 0.21
CA PRO A 150 -6.86 -11.80 1.22
C PRO A 150 -7.98 -11.24 2.12
N ASP A 151 -8.74 -12.16 2.72
CA ASP A 151 -9.76 -11.93 3.75
C ASP A 151 -10.97 -11.05 3.38
N ILE A 152 -11.19 -10.78 2.09
CA ILE A 152 -12.40 -10.08 1.62
C ILE A 152 -13.54 -11.07 1.42
N ILE A 153 -13.30 -12.12 0.62
CA ILE A 153 -14.24 -13.21 0.37
C ILE A 153 -13.58 -14.49 0.88
N VAL A 154 -14.23 -15.12 1.84
CA VAL A 154 -13.71 -16.29 2.57
C VAL A 154 -14.58 -17.52 2.30
N GLU A 155 -15.87 -17.32 2.00
CA GLU A 155 -16.83 -18.41 1.84
C GLU A 155 -17.67 -18.22 0.57
N LEU A 156 -18.05 -19.33 -0.07
CA LEU A 156 -19.03 -19.38 -1.14
C LEU A 156 -20.25 -20.16 -0.63
N LYS A 157 -21.41 -19.51 -0.63
CA LYS A 157 -22.69 -20.11 -0.25
C LYS A 157 -23.50 -20.38 -1.51
N ILE A 158 -23.59 -21.66 -1.86
CA ILE A 158 -24.11 -22.12 -3.15
C ILE A 158 -25.47 -22.76 -2.93
N PHE A 159 -26.50 -22.14 -3.48
CA PHE A 159 -27.89 -22.57 -3.42
C PHE A 159 -28.27 -23.23 -4.76
N GLY A 160 -28.74 -24.47 -4.70
CA GLY A 160 -29.35 -25.11 -5.85
C GLY A 160 -30.76 -24.56 -6.12
N PRO A 161 -31.43 -25.04 -7.17
CA PRO A 161 -32.82 -24.69 -7.43
C PRO A 161 -33.68 -25.04 -6.20
N LYS A 162 -34.68 -24.21 -5.90
CA LYS A 162 -35.64 -24.50 -4.82
C LYS A 162 -36.31 -25.84 -5.11
N ALA A 163 -36.17 -26.78 -4.18
CA ALA A 163 -36.81 -28.07 -4.31
C ALA A 163 -38.34 -27.88 -4.41
N PRO A 164 -38.99 -28.46 -5.44
CA PRO A 164 -40.44 -28.45 -5.53
C PRO A 164 -41.08 -29.06 -4.29
N SER A 165 -42.10 -28.40 -3.76
CA SER A 165 -42.90 -28.92 -2.65
C SER A 165 -44.19 -29.52 -3.18
N TRP A 166 -44.35 -30.84 -3.08
CA TRP A 166 -45.61 -31.53 -3.40
C TRP A 166 -46.65 -31.47 -2.27
N ARG A 167 -46.41 -30.62 -1.27
CA ARG A 167 -47.36 -30.39 -0.18
C ARG A 167 -48.38 -29.35 -0.62
N HIS A 168 -49.59 -29.80 -0.90
CA HIS A 168 -50.71 -28.93 -1.25
C HIS A 168 -51.87 -29.15 -0.26
N GLY A 169 -52.33 -28.05 0.36
CA GLY A 169 -53.54 -28.01 1.19
C GLY A 169 -53.44 -28.66 2.59
N PRO A 170 -54.46 -28.47 3.43
CA PRO A 170 -54.50 -28.96 4.82
C PRO A 170 -54.70 -30.48 4.95
N LEU A 171 -55.18 -31.17 3.91
CA LEU A 171 -55.45 -32.61 3.90
C LEU A 171 -54.33 -33.44 3.24
N HIS A 172 -53.07 -33.00 3.35
CA HIS A 172 -51.95 -33.68 2.71
C HIS A 172 -51.59 -35.00 3.42
N VAL A 173 -51.71 -36.13 2.71
CA VAL A 173 -51.26 -37.45 3.17
C VAL A 173 -49.75 -37.57 2.98
N LYS A 174 -49.03 -38.07 4.01
CA LYS A 174 -47.57 -38.26 4.00
C LYS A 174 -47.20 -39.42 3.06
N GLY A 175 -47.13 -39.16 1.75
CA GLY A 175 -46.69 -40.13 0.74
C GLY A 175 -45.18 -40.40 0.77
N ARG A 176 -44.69 -41.32 -0.08
CA ARG A 176 -43.25 -41.49 -0.32
C ARG A 176 -42.76 -40.19 -0.96
N GLY A 177 -41.85 -39.49 -0.29
CA GLY A 177 -41.38 -38.15 -0.67
C GLY A 177 -40.81 -38.05 -2.09
N PRO A 178 -40.29 -36.88 -2.48
CA PRO A 178 -39.72 -36.66 -3.82
C PRO A 178 -38.71 -37.77 -4.14
N ARG A 179 -38.94 -38.49 -5.23
CA ARG A 179 -37.96 -39.43 -5.79
C ARG A 179 -36.95 -38.62 -6.61
N ASP A 180 -35.71 -39.09 -6.68
CA ASP A 180 -34.50 -38.42 -7.20
C ASP A 180 -34.53 -38.04 -8.71
N THR A 181 -35.63 -37.46 -9.20
CA THR A 181 -35.87 -37.23 -10.62
C THR A 181 -35.44 -35.84 -11.10
N TYR A 182 -34.53 -35.17 -10.40
CA TYR A 182 -34.03 -33.85 -10.79
C TYR A 182 -32.50 -33.82 -10.68
N GLY A 183 -31.87 -34.44 -11.67
CA GLY A 183 -30.49 -34.16 -12.07
C GLY A 183 -30.42 -32.87 -12.89
#